data_AF-A0A352S9B1-F1
#
_entry.id   AF-A0A352S9B1-F1
#
_cell.length_a   1.000
_cell.length_b   1.000
_cell.length_c   1.000
_cell.angle_alpha   90.00
_cell.angle_beta   90.00
_cell.angle_gamma   90.00
#
_symmetry.space_group_name_H-M   'P 1'
#
loop_
_entity.id
_entity.type
_entity.pdbx_description
1 polymer ?
#
loop_
_entity_poly.entity_id
_entity_poly.type
_entity_poly.pdbx_seq_one_letter_code
_entity_poly.pdbx_strand_id
1 'polypeptide(L)' 'FARLNLTYAITSKRRLKQLVDEQRVTGWDDPRMPTIVGIRRRGYTPE' A
#
# COMPACT_ATOMS: atom_id res chain seq x y z
N PHE A 1 -4.90 20.65 9.47
CA PHE A 1 -3.93 19.53 9.55
C PHE A 1 -3.26 19.34 8.19
N ALA A 2 -2.01 18.87 8.16
CA ALA A 2 -1.30 18.58 6.92
C ALA A 2 -1.56 17.14 6.45
N ARG A 3 -1.38 16.86 5.16
CA ARG A 3 -1.40 15.48 4.64
C ARG A 3 -0.18 14.71 5.14
N LEU A 4 -0.40 13.44 5.50
CA LEU A 4 0.68 12.50 5.81
C LEU A 4 1.46 12.17 4.53
N ASN A 5 2.76 12.47 4.53
CA ASN A 5 3.69 12.05 3.49
C ASN A 5 4.68 11.07 4.12
N LEU A 6 4.75 9.85 3.58
CA LEU A 6 5.61 8.79 4.06
C LEU A 6 6.82 8.66 3.14
N THR A 7 8.02 8.61 3.71
CA THR A 7 9.23 8.28 2.96
C THR A 7 9.18 6.79 2.58
N TYR A 8 9.65 6.47 1.36
CA TYR A 8 9.65 5.10 0.80
C TYR A 8 8.29 4.45 0.54
N ALA A 9 7.18 5.18 0.68
CA ALA A 9 5.85 4.68 0.35
C ALA A 9 5.14 5.59 -0.65
N ILE A 10 4.46 4.99 -1.63
CA ILE A 10 3.68 5.71 -2.64
C ILE A 10 2.20 5.65 -2.24
N THR A 11 1.59 6.79 -1.93
CA THR A 11 0.16 6.86 -1.55
C THR A 11 -0.76 7.21 -2.72
N SER A 12 -0.21 7.48 -3.91
CA SER A 12 -0.99 7.81 -5.11
C SER A 12 -1.73 6.59 -5.67
N LYS A 13 -3.07 6.63 -5.66
CA LYS A 13 -3.94 5.57 -6.17
C LYS A 13 -3.62 5.15 -7.61
N ARG A 14 -3.29 6.10 -8.50
CA ARG A 14 -2.96 5.81 -9.90
C ARG A 14 -1.69 4.95 -10.01
N ARG A 15 -0.66 5.27 -9.23
CA ARG A 15 0.60 4.52 -9.23
C ARG A 15 0.41 3.14 -8.59
N LEU A 16 -0.37 3.05 -7.52
CA LEU A 16 -0.70 1.77 -6.90
C LEU A 16 -1.47 0.86 -7.86
N LYS A 17 -2.42 1.41 -8.62
CA LYS A 17 -3.13 0.67 -9.67
C LYS A 17 -2.16 0.17 -10.74
N GLN A 18 -1.23 1.01 -11.19
CA GLN A 18 -0.20 0.60 -12.14
C GLN A 18 0.64 -0.58 -11.63
N LEU A 19 1.02 -0.62 -10.35
CA LEU A 19 1.76 -1.76 -9.78
C LEU A 19 0.96 -3.07 -9.81
N VAL A 20 -0.35 -2.99 -9.62
CA VAL A 20 -1.27 -4.13 -9.69
C VAL A 20 -1.45 -4.58 -11.14
N ASP A 21 -1.67 -3.63 -12.06
CA ASP A 21 -1.86 -3.88 -13.49
C ASP A 21 -0.59 -4.49 -14.12
N GLU A 22 0.60 -4.02 -13.71
CA GLU A 22 1.90 -4.56 -14.14
C GLU A 22 2.32 -5.85 -13.40
N GLN A 23 1.45 -6.39 -12.53
CA GLN A 23 1.69 -7.61 -11.74
C GLN A 23 3.00 -7.58 -10.91
N ARG A 24 3.47 -6.39 -10.52
CA ARG A 24 4.60 -6.22 -9.60
C ARG A 24 4.24 -6.66 -8.19
N VAL A 25 2.94 -6.56 -7.86
CA VAL A 25 2.33 -7.01 -6.61
C VAL A 25 1.24 -8.03 -6.90
N THR A 26 0.92 -8.88 -5.91
CA THR A 26 -0.12 -9.91 -6.08
C THR A 26 -1.54 -9.33 -6.09
N GLY A 27 -1.72 -8.12 -5.56
CA GLY A 27 -3.02 -7.46 -5.47
C GLY A 27 -3.01 -6.29 -4.49
N TRP A 28 -4.19 -5.78 -4.16
CA TRP A 28 -4.38 -4.67 -3.21
C TRP A 28 -4.12 -5.08 -1.74
N ASP A 29 -4.15 -6.38 -1.47
CA ASP A 29 -3.91 -7.02 -0.19
C ASP A 29 -2.45 -7.49 -0.04
N ASP A 30 -1.56 -7.20 -1.00
CA ASP A 30 -0.15 -7.57 -0.93
C ASP A 30 0.52 -6.86 0.28
N PRO A 31 1.31 -7.56 1.12
CA PRO A 31 2.01 -6.97 2.27
C PRO A 31 2.94 -5.79 1.93
N ARG A 32 3.36 -5.66 0.66
CA ARG A 32 4.20 -4.56 0.16
C ARG A 32 3.40 -3.32 -0.20
N MET A 33 2.07 -3.44 -0.32
CA MET A 33 1.20 -2.31 -0.62
C MET A 33 0.99 -1.45 0.62
N PRO A 34 1.09 -0.11 0.51
CA PRO A 34 0.82 0.82 1.62
C PRO A 34 -0.69 1.02 1.84
N THR A 35 -1.48 -0.05 1.68
CA THR A 35 -2.91 -0.09 1.96
C THR A 35 -3.12 -0.63 3.37
N ILE A 36 -4.21 -0.23 4.04
CA ILE A 36 -4.55 -0.76 5.37
C ILE A 36 -4.68 -2.30 5.32
N VAL A 37 -5.24 -2.84 4.23
CA VAL A 37 -5.39 -4.29 4.05
C VAL A 37 -4.04 -4.98 3.91
N GLY A 38 -3.12 -4.44 3.09
CA GLY A 38 -1.76 -4.99 2.94
C GLY A 38 -0.97 -4.94 4.25
N ILE A 39 -1.09 -3.83 4.99
CA ILE A 39 -0.47 -3.66 6.31
C ILE A 39 -1.03 -4.68 7.32
N ARG A 40 -2.35 -4.91 7.34
CA ARG A 40 -2.95 -5.97 8.18
C ARG A 40 -2.44 -7.36 7.80
N ARG A 41 -2.37 -7.67 6.50
CA ARG A 41 -1.84 -8.97 6.03
C ARG A 41 -0.34 -9.13 6.33
N ARG A 42 0.41 -8.03 6.38
CA ARG A 42 1.81 -8.01 6.81
C ARG A 42 2.00 -8.38 8.29
N GLY A 43 0.94 -8.36 9.09
CA GLY A 43 0.97 -8.72 10.50
C GLY A 43 1.01 -7.53 11.46
N TYR A 44 0.68 -6.33 10.98
CA TYR A 44 0.52 -5.19 11.88
C TYR A 44 -0.76 -5.32 12.70
N THR A 45 -0.61 -5.12 14.01
CA THR A 45 -1.70 -5.05 14.98
C THR A 45 -2.48 -3.73 14.80
N PRO A 46 -3.82 -3.73 14.93
CA PRO A 46 -4.61 -2.50 14.86
C PRO A 46 -4.41 -1.53 16.02
N GLU A 47 -3.88 -2.02 17.15
CA GLU A 47 -3.50 -1.27 18.34
C GLU A 47 -2.28 -0.37 18.10
#